data_AF-A0A7C5GXC7-F1
#
_entry.id   AF-A0A7C5GXC7-F1
#
_cell.length_a   1.000
_cell.length_b   1.000
_cell.length_c   1.000
_cell.angle_alpha   90.00
_cell.angle_beta   90.00
_cell.angle_gamma   90.00
#
_symmetry.space_group_name_H-M   'P 1'
#
loop_
_entity.id
_entity.type
_entity.pdbx_description
1 polymer ?
#
loop_
_entity_poly.entity_id
_entity_poly.type
_entity_poly.pdbx_seq_one_letter_code
_entity_poly.pdbx_strand_id
1 'polypeptide(L)'
;MSRKEPWTHVEVLRLGHRPERDKRGTTHVALAARAFGAGSIHVDRKDPSLERTIRSVTERFGGSFSIETGVSRRSVMGRFDGTIVHLTMYGIPVDRAVRELPEGEKILVVVGAEKVPADVYDLAHFNVSVANQPHSEVSALAIFLDRLFGGRELERSFPGGEVRIAPASHGKAVLPAGDGNGSVEIEDPFSMEWPPVPSEKECMTLLHMLGTSTPVMTHVREVHRMGMDIYSRSMEFGSGRDLDIDAELLSAGLLLHDIGRSRTHSIRHVTIGAELARRLHLDDRIVSIIHNHPGAGILASEAAELGLPEEDYIPVSLEERIVSHADNLVGESRRRPLERALERLRSKGALAAVERMKRLHEELEDILGIDIDALT
;
A
#
# COMPACT_ATOMS: atom_id res chain seq x y z
N MET A 1 5.22 -29.47 15.70
CA MET A 1 4.04 -30.35 15.54
C MET A 1 2.88 -29.48 15.07
N SER A 2 2.44 -29.64 13.82
CA SER A 2 1.30 -28.92 13.25
C SER A 2 0.03 -29.34 14.02
N ARG A 3 -0.50 -28.44 14.84
CA ARG A 3 -1.83 -28.62 15.44
C ARG A 3 -2.83 -28.53 14.29
N LYS A 4 -3.52 -29.63 13.99
CA LYS A 4 -4.67 -29.63 13.07
C LYS A 4 -5.62 -28.50 13.47
N GLU A 5 -6.16 -27.77 12.49
CA GLU A 5 -7.15 -26.72 12.74
C GLU A 5 -8.34 -27.31 13.49
N PRO A 6 -8.65 -26.84 14.72
CA PRO A 6 -9.73 -27.41 15.51
C PRO A 6 -11.11 -27.01 14.97
N TRP A 7 -11.24 -26.17 13.95
CA TRP A 7 -12.55 -25.75 13.42
C TRP A 7 -12.50 -25.79 11.90
N THR A 8 -13.18 -26.78 11.31
CA THR A 8 -12.99 -27.15 9.90
C THR A 8 -13.96 -26.46 8.96
N HIS A 9 -15.13 -26.00 9.43
CA HIS A 9 -16.13 -25.35 8.56
C HIS A 9 -17.08 -24.45 9.35
N VAL A 10 -17.18 -23.18 8.95
CA VAL A 10 -18.15 -22.23 9.50
C VAL A 10 -19.07 -21.72 8.40
N GLU A 11 -20.37 -21.79 8.63
CA GLU A 11 -21.42 -21.26 7.76
C GLU A 11 -22.19 -20.17 8.50
N VAL A 12 -22.69 -19.16 7.78
CA VAL A 12 -23.49 -18.08 8.38
C VAL A 12 -24.91 -18.12 7.86
N LEU A 13 -25.91 -18.00 8.73
CA LEU A 13 -27.32 -17.81 8.36
C LEU A 13 -27.78 -16.41 8.77
N ARG A 14 -28.07 -15.56 7.76
CA ARG A 14 -28.56 -14.21 7.95
C ARG A 14 -30.08 -14.17 7.81
N LEU A 15 -30.76 -13.82 8.90
CA LEU A 15 -32.22 -13.73 9.01
C LEU A 15 -32.74 -12.30 8.96
N GLY A 16 -33.95 -12.13 8.43
CA GLY A 16 -34.69 -10.87 8.36
C GLY A 16 -34.24 -9.94 7.24
N HIS A 17 -33.73 -10.48 6.11
CA HIS A 17 -33.18 -9.65 5.03
C HIS A 17 -34.32 -8.96 4.30
N ARG A 18 -34.19 -7.65 4.08
CA ARG A 18 -35.12 -6.90 3.22
C ARG A 18 -34.35 -6.35 2.04
N PRO A 19 -34.53 -6.92 0.83
CA PRO A 19 -33.83 -6.48 -0.36
C PRO A 19 -33.94 -4.97 -0.61
N GLU A 20 -35.07 -4.35 -0.32
CA GLU A 20 -35.25 -2.91 -0.56
C GLU A 20 -34.58 -1.99 0.46
N ARG A 21 -34.22 -2.51 1.65
CA ARG A 21 -33.75 -1.68 2.77
C ARG A 21 -32.34 -2.02 3.24
N ASP A 22 -32.04 -3.31 3.31
CA ASP A 22 -30.89 -3.81 4.05
C ASP A 22 -29.73 -4.20 3.11
N LYS A 23 -29.70 -3.65 1.87
CA LYS A 23 -28.68 -3.97 0.84
C LYS A 23 -27.25 -3.85 1.38
N ARG A 24 -26.93 -2.74 2.04
CA ARG A 24 -25.58 -2.50 2.59
C ARG A 24 -25.30 -3.35 3.83
N GLY A 25 -26.28 -3.49 4.74
CA GLY A 25 -26.13 -4.27 5.96
C GLY A 25 -25.82 -5.74 5.70
N THR A 26 -26.62 -6.41 4.87
CA THR A 26 -26.41 -7.82 4.52
C THR A 26 -25.13 -8.02 3.70
N THR A 27 -24.77 -7.07 2.83
CA THR A 27 -23.48 -7.11 2.12
C THR A 27 -22.32 -7.07 3.12
N HIS A 28 -22.37 -6.20 4.13
CA HIS A 28 -21.32 -6.15 5.15
C HIS A 28 -21.26 -7.44 5.98
N VAL A 29 -22.41 -8.04 6.34
CA VAL A 29 -22.44 -9.34 7.04
C VAL A 29 -21.76 -10.42 6.19
N ALA A 30 -22.09 -10.50 4.90
CA ALA A 30 -21.49 -11.49 3.99
C ALA A 30 -19.97 -11.27 3.81
N LEU A 31 -19.54 -10.02 3.65
CA LEU A 31 -18.11 -9.70 3.51
C LEU A 31 -17.33 -9.92 4.82
N ALA A 32 -17.94 -9.63 5.97
CA ALA A 32 -17.35 -9.95 7.27
C ALA A 32 -17.25 -11.47 7.46
N ALA A 33 -18.29 -12.23 7.12
CA ALA A 33 -18.26 -13.70 7.14
C ALA A 33 -17.07 -14.23 6.31
N ARG A 34 -16.93 -13.77 5.06
CA ARG A 34 -15.80 -14.13 4.18
C ARG A 34 -14.46 -13.77 4.80
N ALA A 35 -14.29 -12.52 5.22
CA ALA A 35 -13.00 -12.01 5.70
C ALA A 35 -12.55 -12.68 7.00
N PHE A 36 -13.49 -13.02 7.88
CA PHE A 36 -13.23 -13.64 9.17
C PHE A 36 -13.37 -15.17 9.15
N GLY A 37 -13.25 -15.78 7.97
CA GLY A 37 -13.00 -17.22 7.84
C GLY A 37 -14.21 -18.14 7.74
N ALA A 38 -15.43 -17.63 7.55
CA ALA A 38 -16.56 -18.47 7.15
C ALA A 38 -16.41 -18.96 5.69
N GLY A 39 -16.95 -20.14 5.39
CA GLY A 39 -16.93 -20.74 4.06
C GLY A 39 -18.15 -20.39 3.20
N SER A 40 -19.29 -20.10 3.84
CA SER A 40 -20.54 -19.79 3.14
C SER A 40 -21.44 -18.84 3.95
N ILE A 41 -22.38 -18.20 3.25
CA ILE A 41 -23.49 -17.49 3.86
C ILE A 41 -24.82 -17.79 3.18
N HIS A 42 -25.83 -18.05 4.00
CA HIS A 42 -27.22 -18.29 3.64
C HIS A 42 -28.08 -17.10 4.04
N VAL A 43 -28.95 -16.63 3.15
CA VAL A 43 -29.84 -15.48 3.40
C VAL A 43 -31.30 -15.87 3.19
N ASP A 44 -32.17 -15.55 4.14
CA ASP A 44 -33.56 -16.03 4.16
C ASP A 44 -34.48 -15.47 3.07
N ARG A 45 -34.16 -14.31 2.49
CA ARG A 45 -34.89 -13.72 1.35
C ARG A 45 -34.04 -13.72 0.09
N LYS A 46 -34.67 -13.99 -1.06
CA LYS A 46 -34.01 -14.00 -2.37
C LYS A 46 -33.53 -12.59 -2.73
N ASP A 47 -32.26 -12.48 -3.08
CA ASP A 47 -31.63 -11.24 -3.53
C ASP A 47 -30.51 -11.53 -4.55
N PRO A 48 -30.84 -11.60 -5.86
CA PRO A 48 -29.87 -11.86 -6.90
C PRO A 48 -28.80 -10.75 -7.05
N SER A 49 -29.07 -9.54 -6.55
CA SER A 49 -28.10 -8.44 -6.60
C SER A 49 -27.00 -8.64 -5.56
N LEU A 50 -27.39 -9.07 -4.37
CA LEU A 50 -26.46 -9.45 -3.31
C LEU A 50 -25.57 -10.63 -3.75
N GLU A 51 -26.17 -11.68 -4.33
CA GLU A 51 -25.42 -12.83 -4.86
C GLU A 51 -24.33 -12.41 -5.85
N ARG A 52 -24.67 -11.55 -6.83
CA ARG A 52 -23.71 -11.02 -7.82
C ARG A 52 -22.59 -10.21 -7.17
N THR A 53 -22.93 -9.38 -6.18
CA THR A 53 -21.95 -8.53 -5.49
C THR A 53 -20.90 -9.37 -4.77
N ILE A 54 -21.34 -10.39 -4.03
CA ILE A 54 -20.43 -11.25 -3.28
C ILE A 54 -19.60 -12.13 -4.22
N ARG A 55 -20.19 -12.70 -5.28
CA ARG A 55 -19.45 -13.47 -6.28
C ARG A 55 -18.35 -12.63 -6.95
N SER A 56 -18.66 -11.40 -7.34
CA SER A 56 -17.67 -10.49 -7.93
C SER A 56 -16.50 -10.19 -6.98
N VAL A 57 -16.76 -10.07 -5.67
CA VAL A 57 -15.67 -9.91 -4.69
C VAL A 57 -14.84 -11.18 -4.59
N THR A 58 -15.45 -12.36 -4.53
CA THR A 58 -14.73 -13.64 -4.49
C THR A 58 -13.91 -13.87 -5.76
N GLU A 59 -14.42 -13.54 -6.95
CA GLU A 59 -13.67 -13.63 -8.21
C GLU A 59 -12.44 -12.70 -8.20
N ARG A 60 -12.63 -11.43 -7.81
CA ARG A 60 -11.55 -10.44 -7.84
C ARG A 60 -10.50 -10.65 -6.76
N PHE A 61 -10.90 -11.05 -5.55
CA PHE A 61 -10.01 -11.17 -4.38
C PHE A 61 -9.75 -12.61 -3.95
N GLY A 62 -10.21 -13.60 -4.71
CA GLY A 62 -9.93 -15.02 -4.53
C GLY A 62 -10.75 -15.74 -3.45
N GLY A 63 -10.42 -17.00 -3.25
CA GLY A 63 -11.06 -17.92 -2.31
C GLY A 63 -12.32 -18.59 -2.85
N SER A 64 -12.92 -19.44 -2.02
CA SER A 64 -14.08 -20.29 -2.38
C SER A 64 -15.37 -19.91 -1.63
N PHE A 65 -15.46 -18.68 -1.11
CA PHE A 65 -16.62 -18.22 -0.33
C PHE A 65 -17.89 -18.18 -1.18
N SER A 66 -18.94 -18.87 -0.72
CA SER A 66 -20.20 -18.99 -1.43
C SER A 66 -21.36 -18.27 -0.74
N ILE A 67 -22.36 -17.88 -1.54
CA ILE A 67 -23.59 -17.25 -1.05
C ILE A 67 -24.82 -17.89 -1.68
N GLU A 68 -25.83 -18.16 -0.86
CA GLU A 68 -27.16 -18.60 -1.29
C GLU A 68 -28.24 -17.71 -0.66
N THR A 69 -29.14 -17.16 -1.48
CA THR A 69 -30.26 -16.34 -0.99
C THR A 69 -31.61 -16.99 -1.29
N GLY A 70 -32.62 -16.68 -0.45
CA GLY A 70 -33.96 -17.25 -0.55
C GLY A 70 -34.12 -18.59 0.16
N VAL A 71 -33.24 -18.90 1.10
CA VAL A 71 -33.28 -20.17 1.83
C VAL A 71 -34.35 -20.18 2.92
N SER A 72 -34.86 -21.36 3.26
CA SER A 72 -35.71 -21.52 4.43
C SER A 72 -34.86 -21.71 5.69
N ARG A 73 -34.94 -20.77 6.65
CA ARG A 73 -34.23 -20.87 7.93
C ARG A 73 -34.47 -22.19 8.66
N ARG A 74 -35.71 -22.70 8.63
CA ARG A 74 -36.07 -23.99 9.26
C ARG A 74 -35.37 -25.16 8.56
N SER A 75 -35.24 -25.08 7.24
CA SER A 75 -34.54 -26.12 6.47
C SER A 75 -33.03 -26.07 6.71
N VAL A 76 -32.42 -24.88 6.74
CA VAL A 76 -30.98 -24.74 6.97
C VAL A 76 -30.63 -25.20 8.39
N MET A 77 -31.28 -24.65 9.42
CA MET A 77 -31.02 -25.03 10.81
C MET A 77 -31.37 -26.50 11.08
N GLY A 78 -32.52 -26.98 10.59
CA GLY A 78 -32.97 -28.36 10.88
C GLY A 78 -32.18 -29.47 10.17
N ARG A 79 -31.40 -29.16 9.14
CA ARG A 79 -30.54 -30.12 8.41
C ARG A 79 -29.06 -29.95 8.72
N PHE A 80 -28.70 -28.97 9.54
CA PHE A 80 -27.31 -28.68 9.83
C PHE A 80 -26.73 -29.78 10.73
N ASP A 81 -25.72 -30.47 10.23
CA ASP A 81 -25.00 -31.53 10.93
C ASP A 81 -23.77 -30.93 11.64
N GLY A 82 -24.02 -30.32 12.80
CA GLY A 82 -23.01 -29.62 13.60
C GLY A 82 -23.63 -28.68 14.64
N THR A 83 -22.81 -27.78 15.19
CA THR A 83 -23.23 -26.87 16.26
C THR A 83 -23.86 -25.58 15.73
N ILE A 84 -25.07 -25.26 16.17
CA ILE A 84 -25.78 -24.03 15.81
C ILE A 84 -25.58 -22.98 16.90
N VAL A 85 -25.00 -21.85 16.53
CA VAL A 85 -24.73 -20.71 17.41
C VAL A 85 -25.57 -19.52 16.96
N HIS A 86 -26.49 -19.07 17.79
CA HIS A 86 -27.27 -17.87 17.54
C HIS A 86 -26.67 -16.67 18.27
N LEU A 87 -26.29 -15.64 17.52
CA LEU A 87 -25.77 -14.39 18.08
C LEU A 87 -26.92 -13.46 18.47
N THR A 88 -27.01 -13.17 19.76
CA THR A 88 -28.06 -12.36 20.37
C THR A 88 -27.55 -11.66 21.63
N MET A 89 -27.95 -10.41 21.84
CA MET A 89 -27.58 -9.66 23.05
C MET A 89 -28.08 -10.29 24.35
N TYR A 90 -29.02 -11.25 24.28
CA TYR A 90 -29.58 -11.96 25.44
C TYR A 90 -28.82 -13.25 25.78
N GLY A 91 -27.82 -13.64 24.98
CA GLY A 91 -27.08 -14.88 25.14
C GLY A 91 -26.01 -14.86 26.24
N ILE A 92 -25.34 -15.99 26.41
CA ILE A 92 -24.17 -16.12 27.29
C ILE A 92 -22.96 -15.38 26.71
N PRO A 93 -22.03 -14.85 27.54
CA PRO A 93 -20.87 -14.12 27.04
C PRO A 93 -20.00 -14.93 26.07
N VAL A 94 -19.56 -14.30 24.99
CA VAL A 94 -18.79 -14.93 23.90
C VAL A 94 -17.56 -15.71 24.38
N ASP A 95 -16.77 -15.15 25.30
CA ASP A 95 -15.56 -15.82 25.81
C ASP A 95 -15.89 -17.11 26.58
N ARG A 96 -17.07 -17.20 27.19
CA ARG A 96 -17.55 -18.42 27.83
C ARG A 96 -18.03 -19.41 26.78
N ALA A 97 -18.85 -18.96 25.84
CA ALA A 97 -19.38 -19.81 24.77
C ALA A 97 -18.27 -20.48 23.96
N VAL A 98 -17.27 -19.72 23.52
CA VAL A 98 -16.16 -20.25 22.70
C VAL A 98 -15.37 -21.34 23.43
N ARG A 99 -15.24 -21.27 24.76
CA ARG A 99 -14.58 -22.33 25.57
C ARG A 99 -15.43 -23.60 25.71
N GLU A 100 -16.74 -23.49 25.59
CA GLU A 100 -17.69 -24.60 25.72
C GLU A 100 -18.03 -25.24 24.37
N LEU A 101 -17.69 -24.59 23.24
CA LEU A 101 -17.91 -25.15 21.90
C LEU A 101 -17.04 -26.41 21.69
N PRO A 102 -17.59 -27.46 21.04
CA PRO A 102 -16.89 -28.73 20.81
C PRO A 102 -15.87 -28.64 19.67
N GLU A 103 -14.57 -28.71 19.98
CA GLU A 103 -13.49 -28.69 18.97
C GLU A 103 -13.73 -29.75 17.86
N GLY A 104 -13.58 -29.34 16.62
CA GLY A 104 -13.59 -30.17 15.41
C GLY A 104 -14.90 -30.12 14.64
N GLU A 105 -15.95 -29.51 15.20
CA GLU A 105 -17.29 -29.50 14.59
C GLU A 105 -17.49 -28.42 13.52
N LYS A 106 -18.48 -28.67 12.65
CA LYS A 106 -19.05 -27.63 11.78
C LYS A 106 -19.89 -26.69 12.62
N ILE A 107 -19.80 -25.39 12.36
CA ILE A 107 -20.56 -24.37 13.08
C ILE A 107 -21.45 -23.59 12.13
N LEU A 108 -22.73 -23.46 12.48
CA LEU A 108 -23.67 -22.55 11.83
C LEU A 108 -23.90 -21.34 12.73
N VAL A 109 -23.43 -20.17 12.31
CA VAL A 109 -23.63 -18.91 13.04
C VAL A 109 -24.87 -18.20 12.50
N VAL A 110 -25.87 -18.02 13.35
CA VAL A 110 -27.13 -17.34 13.01
C VAL A 110 -27.08 -15.89 13.47
N VAL A 111 -27.32 -14.95 12.56
CA VAL A 111 -27.40 -13.51 12.82
C VAL A 111 -28.70 -12.93 12.29
N GLY A 112 -29.30 -11.98 13.00
CA GLY A 112 -30.56 -11.33 12.61
C GLY A 112 -30.45 -9.82 12.48
N ALA A 113 -31.19 -9.22 11.55
CA ALA A 113 -31.30 -7.74 11.41
C ALA A 113 -32.59 -7.16 12.01
N GLU A 114 -33.52 -8.00 12.46
CA GLU A 114 -34.78 -7.62 13.11
C GLU A 114 -35.00 -8.42 14.39
N LYS A 115 -36.18 -8.29 15.00
CA LYS A 115 -36.62 -9.17 16.08
C LYS A 115 -36.60 -10.62 15.58
N VAL A 116 -35.62 -11.38 16.06
CA VAL A 116 -35.43 -12.79 15.71
C VAL A 116 -36.61 -13.61 16.26
N PRO A 117 -37.20 -14.51 15.46
CA PRO A 117 -38.27 -15.41 15.92
C PRO A 117 -37.85 -16.30 17.11
N ALA A 118 -38.78 -16.59 18.01
CA ALA A 118 -38.52 -17.36 19.24
C ALA A 118 -37.95 -18.76 18.96
N ASP A 119 -38.42 -19.42 17.90
CA ASP A 119 -37.96 -20.77 17.54
C ASP A 119 -36.48 -20.84 17.13
N VAL A 120 -35.84 -19.70 16.79
CA VAL A 120 -34.40 -19.66 16.57
C VAL A 120 -33.63 -19.83 17.88
N TYR A 121 -34.15 -19.29 18.99
CA TYR A 121 -33.54 -19.47 20.30
C TYR A 121 -33.59 -20.94 20.73
N ASP A 122 -34.70 -21.61 20.45
CA ASP A 122 -34.93 -23.00 20.83
C ASP A 122 -34.12 -23.98 19.96
N LEU A 123 -33.95 -23.66 18.66
CA LEU A 123 -33.18 -24.51 17.72
C LEU A 123 -31.66 -24.32 17.82
N ALA A 124 -31.19 -23.20 18.40
CA ALA A 124 -29.76 -22.97 18.58
C ALA A 124 -29.23 -23.77 19.77
N HIS A 125 -28.08 -24.43 19.59
CA HIS A 125 -27.38 -25.11 20.69
C HIS A 125 -26.76 -24.11 21.66
N PHE A 126 -26.30 -22.96 21.14
CA PHE A 126 -25.79 -21.85 21.92
C PHE A 126 -26.46 -20.55 21.52
N ASN A 127 -26.98 -19.81 22.50
CA ASN A 127 -27.36 -18.41 22.34
C ASN A 127 -26.25 -17.55 22.93
N VAL A 128 -25.54 -16.78 22.11
CA VAL A 128 -24.28 -16.13 22.46
C VAL A 128 -24.37 -14.62 22.32
N SER A 129 -23.85 -13.91 23.31
CA SER A 129 -23.78 -12.47 23.39
C SER A 129 -22.33 -12.01 23.29
N VAL A 130 -22.04 -11.18 22.28
CA VAL A 130 -20.76 -10.46 22.19
C VAL A 130 -20.73 -9.31 23.20
N ALA A 131 -21.83 -8.60 23.31
CA ALA A 131 -22.10 -7.67 24.39
C ALA A 131 -23.60 -7.71 24.71
N ASN A 132 -23.96 -7.64 26.00
CA ASN A 132 -25.34 -7.54 26.44
C ASN A 132 -25.88 -6.10 26.26
N GLN A 133 -25.65 -5.52 25.08
CA GLN A 133 -26.07 -4.19 24.65
C GLN A 133 -26.53 -4.26 23.18
N PRO A 134 -27.51 -3.44 22.76
CA PRO A 134 -27.91 -3.37 21.36
C PRO A 134 -26.81 -2.73 20.51
N HIS A 135 -26.34 -3.44 19.47
CA HIS A 135 -25.33 -2.96 18.52
C HIS A 135 -25.60 -3.50 17.10
N SER A 136 -24.56 -3.89 16.36
CA SER A 136 -24.68 -4.49 15.02
C SER A 136 -24.40 -6.00 15.01
N GLU A 137 -25.14 -6.69 14.17
CA GLU A 137 -24.93 -8.06 13.72
C GLU A 137 -23.58 -8.27 13.01
N VAL A 138 -23.06 -7.24 12.31
CA VAL A 138 -21.74 -7.29 11.66
C VAL A 138 -20.64 -7.34 12.72
N SER A 139 -20.72 -6.46 13.72
CA SER A 139 -19.77 -6.43 14.84
C SER A 139 -19.86 -7.70 15.68
N ALA A 140 -21.08 -8.21 15.91
CA ALA A 140 -21.30 -9.46 16.62
C ALA A 140 -20.61 -10.62 15.91
N LEU A 141 -20.81 -10.73 14.59
CA LEU A 141 -20.21 -11.80 13.78
C LEU A 141 -18.69 -11.70 13.76
N ALA A 142 -18.14 -10.52 13.50
CA ALA A 142 -16.69 -10.31 13.44
C ALA A 142 -16.00 -10.68 14.76
N ILE A 143 -16.52 -10.20 15.90
CA ILE A 143 -15.93 -10.51 17.22
C ILE A 143 -16.12 -11.99 17.57
N PHE A 144 -17.27 -12.59 17.26
CA PHE A 144 -17.47 -14.02 17.50
C PHE A 144 -16.45 -14.87 16.73
N LEU A 145 -16.26 -14.58 15.43
CA LEU A 145 -15.31 -15.32 14.59
C LEU A 145 -13.86 -15.08 15.02
N ASP A 146 -13.48 -13.84 15.34
CA ASP A 146 -12.15 -13.52 15.90
C ASP A 146 -11.87 -14.30 17.19
N ARG A 147 -12.85 -14.40 18.10
CA ARG A 147 -12.70 -15.18 19.33
C ARG A 147 -12.66 -16.68 19.08
N LEU A 148 -13.45 -17.17 18.13
CA LEU A 148 -13.48 -18.58 17.74
C LEU A 148 -12.15 -19.03 17.12
N PHE A 149 -11.58 -18.22 16.23
CA PHE A 149 -10.34 -18.54 15.51
C PHE A 149 -9.08 -18.02 16.20
N GLY A 150 -9.20 -17.12 17.17
CA GLY A 150 -8.08 -16.53 17.90
C GLY A 150 -7.17 -15.69 17.00
N GLY A 151 -7.75 -14.90 16.10
CA GLY A 151 -7.06 -13.98 15.18
C GLY A 151 -6.42 -14.62 13.94
N ARG A 152 -6.32 -15.96 13.88
CA ARG A 152 -5.69 -16.70 12.75
C ARG A 152 -6.46 -16.53 11.44
N GLU A 153 -7.73 -16.19 11.49
CA GLU A 153 -8.55 -15.91 10.32
C GLU A 153 -8.03 -14.71 9.52
N LEU A 154 -7.40 -13.74 10.19
CA LEU A 154 -6.85 -12.53 9.57
C LEU A 154 -5.57 -12.81 8.74
N GLU A 155 -4.93 -13.94 8.99
CA GLU A 155 -3.73 -14.41 8.26
C GLU A 155 -4.09 -15.29 7.05
N ARG A 156 -5.37 -15.58 6.82
CA ARG A 156 -5.79 -16.47 5.74
C ARG A 156 -5.53 -15.87 4.35
N SER A 157 -4.92 -16.67 3.49
CA SER A 157 -4.75 -16.37 2.07
C SER A 157 -6.01 -16.73 1.27
N PHE A 158 -6.36 -15.89 0.29
CA PHE A 158 -7.46 -16.14 -0.65
C PHE A 158 -6.89 -16.42 -2.06
N PRO A 159 -6.57 -17.68 -2.40
CA PRO A 159 -5.95 -18.01 -3.68
C PRO A 159 -6.91 -17.82 -4.86
N GLY A 160 -6.34 -17.65 -6.06
CA GLY A 160 -7.12 -17.59 -7.30
C GLY A 160 -7.86 -16.28 -7.55
N GLY A 161 -7.56 -15.22 -6.79
CA GLY A 161 -8.07 -13.87 -7.07
C GLY A 161 -7.31 -13.20 -8.20
N GLU A 162 -7.90 -12.19 -8.83
CA GLU A 162 -7.21 -11.33 -9.81
C GLU A 162 -6.25 -10.34 -9.13
N VAL A 163 -6.62 -9.87 -7.93
CA VAL A 163 -5.89 -8.85 -7.18
C VAL A 163 -5.80 -9.19 -5.69
N ARG A 164 -4.75 -8.66 -5.04
CA ARG A 164 -4.58 -8.69 -3.58
C ARG A 164 -4.24 -7.30 -3.05
N ILE A 165 -4.67 -7.01 -1.82
CA ILE A 165 -4.28 -5.80 -1.10
C ILE A 165 -2.97 -6.08 -0.38
N ALA A 166 -1.94 -5.28 -0.65
CA ALA A 166 -0.71 -5.32 0.12
C ALA A 166 -0.82 -4.37 1.32
N PRO A 167 -0.52 -4.84 2.55
CA PRO A 167 -0.42 -3.97 3.71
C PRO A 167 0.58 -2.84 3.43
N ALA A 168 0.18 -1.61 3.72
CA ALA A 168 1.03 -0.44 3.59
C ALA A 168 0.79 0.46 4.80
N SER A 169 1.86 0.96 5.41
CA SER A 169 1.76 1.92 6.51
C SER A 169 1.06 3.22 6.07
N HIS A 170 1.18 3.57 4.78
CA HIS A 170 0.57 4.74 4.15
C HIS A 170 0.17 4.44 2.70
N GLY A 171 -0.96 5.01 2.25
CA GLY A 171 -1.43 4.85 0.87
C GLY A 171 -2.24 3.57 0.62
N LYS A 172 -2.42 3.21 -0.65
CA LYS A 172 -3.17 2.02 -1.09
C LYS A 172 -2.33 1.25 -2.11
N ALA A 173 -1.98 0.02 -1.80
CA ALA A 173 -1.27 -0.87 -2.70
C ALA A 173 -2.17 -2.05 -3.10
N VAL A 174 -2.47 -2.14 -4.40
CA VAL A 174 -3.22 -3.25 -5.00
C VAL A 174 -2.28 -3.94 -5.98
N LEU A 175 -1.98 -5.20 -5.73
CA LEU A 175 -1.07 -5.99 -6.55
C LEU A 175 -1.87 -7.00 -7.38
N PRO A 176 -1.45 -7.31 -8.62
CA PRO A 176 -1.92 -8.51 -9.31
C PRO A 176 -1.61 -9.74 -8.45
N ALA A 177 -2.52 -10.70 -8.41
CA ALA A 177 -2.22 -11.97 -7.76
C ALA A 177 -1.21 -12.74 -8.62
N GLY A 178 0.01 -12.93 -8.10
CA GLY A 178 0.97 -13.90 -8.63
C GLY A 178 0.89 -15.20 -7.84
N ASP A 179 1.13 -16.32 -8.49
CA ASP A 179 1.20 -17.64 -7.88
C ASP A 179 2.39 -17.71 -6.90
N GLY A 180 2.18 -17.30 -5.65
CA GLY A 180 3.28 -17.25 -4.69
C GLY A 180 2.85 -16.74 -3.34
N ASN A 181 2.75 -17.68 -2.39
CA ASN A 181 2.52 -17.45 -0.99
C ASN A 181 3.77 -16.77 -0.40
N GLY A 182 3.66 -15.48 -0.12
CA GLY A 182 4.65 -14.74 0.65
C GLY A 182 3.90 -13.77 1.53
N SER A 183 3.70 -14.15 2.79
CA SER A 183 3.75 -13.19 3.88
C SER A 183 5.08 -12.46 3.70
N VAL A 184 5.05 -11.28 3.08
CA VAL A 184 6.20 -10.38 3.13
C VAL A 184 6.20 -9.91 4.57
N GLU A 185 6.95 -10.60 5.42
CA GLU A 185 7.58 -9.92 6.55
C GLU A 185 8.24 -8.71 5.91
N ILE A 186 7.66 -7.53 6.12
CA ILE A 186 8.28 -6.29 5.68
C ILE A 186 9.44 -6.15 6.64
N GLU A 187 10.57 -6.78 6.32
CA GLU A 187 11.83 -6.56 7.01
C GLU A 187 12.03 -5.04 7.08
N ASP A 188 12.39 -4.55 8.27
CA ASP A 188 12.65 -3.12 8.43
C ASP A 188 13.85 -2.77 7.52
N PRO A 189 13.72 -1.85 6.54
CA PRO A 189 14.83 -1.52 5.65
C PRO A 189 16.09 -1.05 6.40
N PHE A 190 15.96 -0.55 7.65
CA PHE A 190 17.11 -0.18 8.49
C PHE A 190 17.79 -1.37 9.19
N SER A 191 17.17 -2.55 9.16
CA SER A 191 17.76 -3.80 9.69
C SER A 191 18.48 -4.63 8.62
N MET A 192 18.37 -4.23 7.34
CA MET A 192 19.01 -4.89 6.21
C MET A 192 20.38 -4.29 5.91
N GLU A 193 21.28 -5.09 5.35
CA GLU A 193 22.55 -4.61 4.80
C GLU A 193 22.34 -4.20 3.33
N TRP A 194 22.43 -2.91 3.05
CA TRP A 194 22.42 -2.37 1.70
C TRP A 194 23.85 -2.17 1.20
N PRO A 195 24.13 -2.42 -0.09
CA PRO A 195 25.38 -1.96 -0.69
C PRO A 195 25.47 -0.42 -0.58
N PRO A 196 26.67 0.15 -0.35
CA PRO A 196 26.84 1.61 -0.26
C PRO A 196 26.32 2.35 -1.50
N VAL A 197 26.51 1.76 -2.68
CA VAL A 197 25.90 2.21 -3.94
C VAL A 197 24.93 1.12 -4.43
N PRO A 198 23.62 1.25 -4.16
CA PRO A 198 22.64 0.25 -4.54
C PRO A 198 22.32 0.25 -6.03
N SER A 199 22.10 -0.94 -6.58
CA SER A 199 21.61 -1.12 -7.95
C SER A 199 20.22 -0.50 -8.14
N GLU A 200 19.80 -0.32 -9.39
CA GLU A 200 18.44 0.16 -9.70
C GLU A 200 17.35 -0.66 -9.00
N LYS A 201 17.49 -1.99 -9.01
CA LYS A 201 16.52 -2.89 -8.36
C LYS A 201 16.49 -2.69 -6.84
N GLU A 202 17.64 -2.51 -6.21
CA GLU A 202 17.76 -2.27 -4.77
C GLU A 202 17.21 -0.90 -4.38
N CYS A 203 17.53 0.15 -5.15
CA CYS A 203 16.95 1.48 -4.96
C CYS A 203 15.42 1.45 -4.97
N MET A 204 14.84 0.78 -5.98
CA MET A 204 13.39 0.67 -6.11
C MET A 204 12.75 -0.17 -5.00
N THR A 205 13.46 -1.20 -4.53
CA THR A 205 13.03 -2.02 -3.39
C THR A 205 13.06 -1.20 -2.11
N LEU A 206 14.15 -0.48 -1.85
CA LEU A 206 14.32 0.40 -0.69
C LEU A 206 13.22 1.48 -0.65
N LEU A 207 12.98 2.19 -1.75
CA LEU A 207 11.91 3.20 -1.82
C LEU A 207 10.53 2.59 -1.53
N HIS A 208 10.27 1.39 -2.04
CA HIS A 208 9.03 0.66 -1.76
C HIS A 208 8.90 0.32 -0.27
N MET A 209 9.96 -0.23 0.34
CA MET A 209 10.00 -0.58 1.77
C MET A 209 9.85 0.64 2.68
N LEU A 210 10.38 1.79 2.28
CA LEU A 210 10.19 3.05 3.00
C LEU A 210 8.78 3.65 2.90
N GLY A 211 7.89 3.04 2.10
CA GLY A 211 6.51 3.50 1.90
C GLY A 211 6.39 4.68 0.94
N THR A 212 7.33 4.83 0.00
CA THR A 212 7.33 5.93 -0.97
C THR A 212 6.09 5.85 -1.87
N SER A 213 5.37 6.97 -1.98
CA SER A 213 4.10 7.03 -2.72
C SER A 213 4.27 6.77 -4.22
N THR A 214 3.25 6.20 -4.88
CA THR A 214 3.27 5.95 -6.33
C THR A 214 3.65 7.17 -7.17
N PRO A 215 3.13 8.40 -6.91
CA PRO A 215 3.53 9.58 -7.67
C PRO A 215 5.05 9.87 -7.61
N VAL A 216 5.66 9.73 -6.43
CA VAL A 216 7.11 9.90 -6.26
C VAL A 216 7.86 8.77 -6.97
N MET A 217 7.39 7.52 -6.85
CA MET A 217 7.96 6.38 -7.56
C MET A 217 7.89 6.54 -9.08
N THR A 218 6.88 7.21 -9.61
CA THR A 218 6.80 7.54 -11.04
C THR A 218 7.77 8.66 -11.39
N HIS A 219 7.85 9.70 -10.57
CA HIS A 219 8.78 10.82 -10.75
C HIS A 219 10.25 10.36 -10.81
N VAL A 220 10.73 9.64 -9.80
CA VAL A 220 12.14 9.20 -9.74
C VAL A 220 12.53 8.29 -10.92
N ARG A 221 11.59 7.47 -11.44
CA ARG A 221 11.83 6.66 -12.64
C ARG A 221 12.00 7.51 -13.90
N GLU A 222 11.19 8.55 -14.07
CA GLU A 222 11.32 9.44 -15.23
C GLU A 222 12.57 10.33 -15.14
N VAL A 223 12.92 10.80 -13.93
CA VAL A 223 14.18 11.50 -13.66
C VAL A 223 15.37 10.58 -13.95
N HIS A 224 15.33 9.32 -13.49
CA HIS A 224 16.35 8.32 -13.77
C HIS A 224 16.52 8.07 -15.26
N ARG A 225 15.44 7.83 -16.00
CA ARG A 225 15.51 7.69 -17.46
C ARG A 225 16.12 8.91 -18.13
N MET A 226 15.71 10.11 -17.72
CA MET A 226 16.25 11.35 -18.30
C MET A 226 17.75 11.51 -18.02
N GLY A 227 18.18 11.32 -16.77
CA GLY A 227 19.60 11.42 -16.39
C GLY A 227 20.46 10.35 -17.07
N MET A 228 19.96 9.12 -17.19
CA MET A 228 20.66 8.05 -17.90
C MET A 228 20.69 8.27 -19.42
N ASP A 229 19.68 8.93 -20.00
CA ASP A 229 19.71 9.35 -21.41
C ASP A 229 20.74 10.46 -21.64
N ILE A 230 20.83 11.45 -20.75
CA ILE A 230 21.87 12.50 -20.77
C ILE A 230 23.26 11.84 -20.74
N TYR A 231 23.50 10.94 -19.79
CA TYR A 231 24.75 10.20 -19.68
C TYR A 231 25.05 9.39 -20.95
N SER A 232 24.10 8.57 -21.42
CA SER A 232 24.29 7.71 -22.58
C SER A 232 24.55 8.50 -23.86
N ARG A 233 23.84 9.61 -24.07
CA ARG A 233 24.07 10.53 -25.20
C ARG A 233 25.45 11.17 -25.14
N SER A 234 25.90 11.59 -23.97
CA SER A 234 27.24 12.13 -23.79
C SER A 234 28.32 11.10 -24.12
N MET A 235 28.10 9.82 -23.76
CA MET A 235 29.02 8.72 -24.07
C MET A 235 29.07 8.34 -25.56
N GLU A 236 27.95 8.52 -26.28
CA GLU A 236 27.83 8.14 -27.70
C GLU A 236 28.21 9.28 -28.65
N PHE A 237 27.76 10.51 -28.37
CA PHE A 237 27.85 11.64 -29.30
C PHE A 237 28.58 12.86 -28.73
N GLY A 238 28.87 12.88 -27.43
CA GLY A 238 29.49 14.00 -26.74
C GLY A 238 30.87 13.67 -26.18
N SER A 239 31.21 14.33 -25.07
CA SER A 239 32.52 14.23 -24.40
C SER A 239 32.52 13.27 -23.21
N GLY A 240 31.47 12.47 -23.01
CA GLY A 240 31.30 11.65 -21.81
C GLY A 240 32.43 10.65 -21.56
N ARG A 241 33.09 10.17 -22.62
CA ARG A 241 34.23 9.22 -22.51
C ARG A 241 35.50 9.85 -21.93
N ASP A 242 35.59 11.18 -21.97
CA ASP A 242 36.71 11.94 -21.42
C ASP A 242 36.45 12.39 -19.98
N LEU A 243 35.26 12.07 -19.43
CA LEU A 243 34.81 12.47 -18.11
C LEU A 243 34.80 11.28 -17.15
N ASP A 244 35.13 11.56 -15.90
CA ASP A 244 35.03 10.58 -14.80
C ASP A 244 33.62 10.67 -14.21
N ILE A 245 32.66 9.99 -14.83
CA ILE A 245 31.28 9.86 -14.33
C ILE A 245 31.08 8.44 -13.83
N ASP A 246 30.80 8.30 -12.54
CA ASP A 246 30.45 7.01 -11.94
C ASP A 246 28.99 6.66 -12.28
N ALA A 247 28.80 5.82 -13.30
CA ALA A 247 27.47 5.48 -13.81
C ALA A 247 26.59 4.75 -12.77
N GLU A 248 27.18 3.95 -11.88
CA GLU A 248 26.43 3.26 -10.83
C GLU A 248 25.98 4.25 -9.76
N LEU A 249 26.88 5.14 -9.33
CA LEU A 249 26.56 6.25 -8.41
C LEU A 249 25.49 7.18 -8.99
N LEU A 250 25.63 7.58 -10.26
CA LEU A 250 24.67 8.43 -10.96
C LEU A 250 23.29 7.78 -10.99
N SER A 251 23.22 6.50 -11.35
CA SER A 251 21.96 5.73 -11.39
C SER A 251 21.30 5.67 -10.01
N ALA A 252 22.07 5.36 -8.95
CA ALA A 252 21.55 5.33 -7.58
C ALA A 252 21.10 6.72 -7.11
N GLY A 253 21.89 7.76 -7.38
CA GLY A 253 21.58 9.15 -7.05
C GLY A 253 20.29 9.64 -7.72
N LEU A 254 20.10 9.33 -9.01
CA LEU A 254 18.88 9.68 -9.75
C LEU A 254 17.63 9.03 -9.16
N LEU A 255 17.73 7.78 -8.68
CA LEU A 255 16.58 7.08 -8.09
C LEU A 255 16.31 7.52 -6.64
N LEU A 256 17.36 7.82 -5.88
CA LEU A 256 17.26 8.09 -4.44
C LEU A 256 17.22 9.58 -4.08
N HIS A 257 17.41 10.51 -5.02
CA HIS A 257 17.44 11.96 -4.74
C HIS A 257 16.24 12.44 -3.89
N ASP A 258 15.07 11.83 -4.11
CA ASP A 258 13.80 12.18 -3.47
C ASP A 258 13.42 11.21 -2.32
N ILE A 259 14.34 10.39 -1.80
CA ILE A 259 14.08 9.38 -0.74
C ILE A 259 13.39 9.98 0.51
N GLY A 260 13.69 11.24 0.84
CA GLY A 260 13.05 11.96 1.94
C GLY A 260 11.54 12.23 1.75
N ARG A 261 11.03 12.12 0.52
CA ARG A 261 9.59 12.18 0.22
C ARG A 261 8.79 11.03 0.81
N SER A 262 9.45 9.96 1.25
CA SER A 262 8.86 8.91 2.08
C SER A 262 8.44 9.39 3.49
N ARG A 263 8.86 10.60 3.90
CA ARG A 263 8.58 11.17 5.23
C ARG A 263 7.94 12.55 5.19
N THR A 264 8.21 13.37 4.17
CA THR A 264 7.67 14.73 4.08
C THR A 264 7.43 15.20 2.64
N HIS A 265 6.42 16.04 2.45
CA HIS A 265 6.17 16.74 1.19
C HIS A 265 6.73 18.19 1.19
N SER A 266 7.40 18.60 2.27
CA SER A 266 8.04 19.93 2.38
C SER A 266 9.43 19.94 1.73
N ILE A 267 10.04 21.14 1.59
CA ILE A 267 11.42 21.27 1.10
C ILE A 267 12.43 20.50 1.98
N ARG A 268 12.11 20.26 3.26
CA ARG A 268 12.94 19.47 4.19
C ARG A 268 13.16 18.01 3.79
N HIS A 269 12.53 17.52 2.71
CA HIS A 269 12.83 16.20 2.16
C HIS A 269 14.32 16.01 1.84
N VAL A 270 15.07 17.08 1.53
CA VAL A 270 16.52 16.97 1.25
C VAL A 270 17.32 16.64 2.50
N THR A 271 17.04 17.32 3.62
CA THR A 271 17.73 17.05 4.91
C THR A 271 17.28 15.74 5.53
N ILE A 272 15.98 15.43 5.47
CA ILE A 272 15.45 14.14 5.94
C ILE A 272 15.97 13.00 5.06
N GLY A 273 16.05 13.19 3.75
CA GLY A 273 16.58 12.21 2.81
C GLY A 273 18.05 11.90 3.07
N ALA A 274 18.86 12.93 3.30
CA ALA A 274 20.26 12.78 3.67
C ALA A 274 20.42 12.01 5.00
N GLU A 275 19.60 12.29 6.00
CA GLU A 275 19.59 11.54 7.27
C GLU A 275 19.21 10.06 7.06
N LEU A 276 18.18 9.79 6.25
CA LEU A 276 17.76 8.42 5.92
C LEU A 276 18.88 7.66 5.22
N ALA A 277 19.52 8.26 4.21
CA ALA A 277 20.61 7.64 3.47
C ALA A 277 21.80 7.29 4.38
N ARG A 278 22.18 8.19 5.31
CA ARG A 278 23.23 7.92 6.31
C ARG A 278 22.86 6.75 7.23
N ARG A 279 21.59 6.69 7.69
CA ARG A 279 21.10 5.59 8.54
C ARG A 279 21.04 4.25 7.80
N LEU A 280 20.91 4.27 6.49
CA LEU A 280 20.95 3.10 5.62
C LEU A 280 22.39 2.74 5.18
N HIS A 281 23.39 3.44 5.70
CA HIS A 281 24.81 3.24 5.39
C HIS A 281 25.15 3.36 3.89
N LEU A 282 24.42 4.23 3.18
CA LEU A 282 24.72 4.54 1.79
C LEU A 282 25.98 5.41 1.67
N ASP A 283 26.61 5.37 0.49
CA ASP A 283 27.80 6.16 0.15
C ASP A 283 27.55 7.66 0.37
N ASP A 284 28.51 8.35 0.98
CA ASP A 284 28.41 9.79 1.28
C ASP A 284 28.19 10.64 0.02
N ARG A 285 28.61 10.17 -1.15
CA ARG A 285 28.33 10.82 -2.44
C ARG A 285 26.83 10.79 -2.78
N ILE A 286 26.12 9.70 -2.45
CA ILE A 286 24.65 9.64 -2.59
C ILE A 286 23.98 10.60 -1.60
N VAL A 287 24.50 10.69 -0.38
CA VAL A 287 24.01 11.65 0.63
C VAL A 287 24.15 13.08 0.12
N SER A 288 25.29 13.43 -0.49
CA SER A 288 25.52 14.75 -1.12
C SER A 288 24.57 15.01 -2.28
N ILE A 289 24.33 14.03 -3.16
CA ILE A 289 23.34 14.14 -4.24
C ILE A 289 21.94 14.46 -3.69
N ILE A 290 21.47 13.70 -2.70
CA ILE A 290 20.16 13.94 -2.07
C ILE A 290 20.10 15.33 -1.44
N HIS A 291 21.17 15.75 -0.79
CA HIS A 291 21.26 17.04 -0.13
C HIS A 291 21.21 18.20 -1.15
N ASN A 292 22.03 18.13 -2.20
CA ASN A 292 22.32 19.26 -3.08
C ASN A 292 21.47 19.33 -4.35
N HIS A 293 20.58 18.37 -4.60
CA HIS A 293 19.77 18.37 -5.84
C HIS A 293 18.76 19.53 -6.04
N PRO A 294 18.20 20.22 -5.03
CA PRO A 294 17.02 21.05 -5.27
C PRO A 294 17.36 22.30 -6.08
N GLY A 295 16.53 22.61 -7.09
CA GLY A 295 16.44 23.92 -7.74
C GLY A 295 17.72 24.44 -8.42
N ALA A 296 18.58 23.56 -8.93
CA ALA A 296 19.91 23.90 -9.46
C ALA A 296 20.82 24.60 -8.44
N GLY A 297 20.58 24.34 -7.16
CA GLY A 297 21.32 24.91 -6.05
C GLY A 297 20.51 25.92 -5.23
N ILE A 298 20.65 25.87 -3.91
CA ILE A 298 20.10 26.84 -2.95
C ILE A 298 21.26 27.41 -2.11
N LEU A 299 21.37 28.72 -2.02
CA LEU A 299 22.37 29.39 -1.17
C LEU A 299 21.94 29.39 0.29
N ALA A 300 22.89 29.46 1.22
CA ALA A 300 22.61 29.53 2.67
C ALA A 300 21.56 30.58 3.05
N SER A 301 21.63 31.78 2.45
CA SER A 301 20.66 32.85 2.70
C SER A 301 19.25 32.52 2.22
N GLU A 302 19.12 31.76 1.12
CA GLU A 302 17.83 31.31 0.58
C GLU A 302 17.27 30.12 1.38
N ALA A 303 18.16 29.24 1.85
CA ALA A 303 17.80 28.05 2.60
C ALA A 303 17.02 28.41 3.89
N ALA A 304 17.48 29.43 4.62
CA ALA A 304 16.80 29.92 5.82
C ALA A 304 15.36 30.38 5.53
N GLU A 305 15.13 31.10 4.43
CA GLU A 305 13.80 31.57 4.02
C GLU A 305 12.86 30.41 3.65
N LEU A 306 13.41 29.31 3.14
CA LEU A 306 12.68 28.11 2.76
C LEU A 306 12.42 27.15 3.95
N GLY A 307 12.98 27.44 5.13
CA GLY A 307 12.87 26.58 6.32
C GLY A 307 13.82 25.38 6.29
N LEU A 308 14.95 25.52 5.59
CA LEU A 308 16.11 24.62 5.66
C LEU A 308 17.17 25.20 6.62
N PRO A 309 18.10 24.37 7.12
CA PRO A 309 19.34 24.86 7.74
C PRO A 309 20.05 25.91 6.87
N GLU A 310 20.68 26.90 7.51
CA GLU A 310 21.40 27.99 6.85
C GLU A 310 22.78 27.50 6.36
N GLU A 311 22.77 26.77 5.25
CA GLU A 311 23.96 26.23 4.58
C GLU A 311 23.73 26.15 3.07
N ASP A 312 24.80 25.96 2.31
CA ASP A 312 24.71 25.84 0.86
C ASP A 312 24.29 24.42 0.43
N TYR A 313 23.33 24.36 -0.49
CA TYR A 313 22.84 23.14 -1.13
C TYR A 313 23.16 23.20 -2.63
N ILE A 314 24.44 23.36 -2.98
CA ILE A 314 24.89 23.59 -4.36
C ILE A 314 25.47 22.29 -4.95
N PRO A 315 24.99 21.82 -6.12
CA PRO A 315 25.59 20.68 -6.81
C PRO A 315 27.07 20.90 -7.13
N VAL A 316 27.94 20.03 -6.61
CA VAL A 316 29.40 20.14 -6.83
C VAL A 316 29.88 19.14 -7.88
N SER A 317 29.68 17.84 -7.66
CA SER A 317 30.13 16.78 -8.59
C SER A 317 29.33 16.79 -9.90
N LEU A 318 29.85 16.11 -10.92
CA LEU A 318 29.16 16.00 -12.20
C LEU A 318 27.87 15.17 -12.06
N GLU A 319 27.86 14.14 -11.21
CA GLU A 319 26.67 13.36 -10.87
C GLU A 319 25.62 14.21 -10.14
N GLU A 320 26.02 15.03 -9.15
CA GLU A 320 25.10 15.96 -8.47
C GLU A 320 24.46 16.93 -9.46
N ARG A 321 25.25 17.48 -10.39
CA ARG A 321 24.78 18.40 -11.42
C ARG A 321 23.80 17.73 -12.36
N ILE A 322 24.11 16.53 -12.87
CA ILE A 322 23.21 15.78 -13.76
C ILE A 322 21.90 15.44 -13.03
N VAL A 323 21.96 14.96 -11.78
CA VAL A 323 20.76 14.63 -10.98
C VAL A 323 19.91 15.86 -10.75
N SER A 324 20.51 16.96 -10.27
CA SER A 324 19.81 18.22 -10.04
C SER A 324 19.15 18.74 -11.32
N HIS A 325 19.86 18.67 -12.45
CA HIS A 325 19.34 19.16 -13.72
C HIS A 325 18.20 18.29 -14.26
N ALA A 326 18.37 16.97 -14.25
CA ALA A 326 17.33 16.03 -14.68
C ALA A 326 16.04 16.16 -13.84
N ASP A 327 16.14 16.30 -12.52
CA ASP A 327 14.97 16.55 -11.66
C ASP A 327 14.23 17.83 -12.07
N ASN A 328 14.96 18.92 -12.33
CA ASN A 328 14.36 20.19 -12.73
C ASN A 328 13.75 20.16 -14.15
N LEU A 329 14.25 19.31 -15.04
CA LEU A 329 13.68 19.10 -16.38
C LEU A 329 12.57 18.04 -16.43
N VAL A 330 12.25 17.41 -15.30
CA VAL A 330 11.05 16.58 -15.15
C VAL A 330 10.00 17.31 -14.31
N GLY A 331 8.75 17.30 -14.75
CA GLY A 331 7.64 17.90 -14.02
C GLY A 331 6.35 17.13 -14.29
N GLU A 332 5.59 16.84 -13.23
CA GLU A 332 4.39 15.97 -13.35
C GLU A 332 4.72 14.62 -14.01
N SER A 333 5.93 14.11 -13.74
CA SER A 333 6.49 12.89 -14.35
C SER A 333 6.54 12.93 -15.88
N ARG A 334 6.75 14.11 -16.47
CA ARG A 334 7.03 14.29 -17.90
C ARG A 334 8.26 15.16 -18.09
N ARG A 335 9.03 14.86 -19.12
CA ARG A 335 10.15 15.71 -19.54
C ARG A 335 9.62 17.03 -20.09
N ARG A 336 10.41 18.07 -19.94
CA ARG A 336 10.14 19.42 -20.44
C ARG A 336 11.45 20.10 -20.82
N PRO A 337 11.44 20.94 -21.87
CA PRO A 337 12.61 21.72 -22.24
C PRO A 337 12.93 22.75 -21.15
N LEU A 338 14.17 23.23 -21.14
CA LEU A 338 14.68 24.21 -20.19
C LEU A 338 13.73 25.40 -20.03
N GLU A 339 13.27 25.99 -21.13
CA GLU A 339 12.42 27.20 -21.05
C GLU A 339 11.14 26.97 -20.25
N ARG A 340 10.53 25.77 -20.33
CA ARG A 340 9.36 25.40 -19.52
C ARG A 340 9.70 25.23 -18.04
N ALA A 341 10.90 24.73 -17.72
CA ALA A 341 11.38 24.67 -16.35
C ALA A 341 11.62 26.08 -15.78
N LEU A 342 12.22 26.98 -16.57
CA LEU A 342 12.47 28.38 -16.20
C LEU A 342 11.16 29.17 -16.00
N GLU A 343 10.17 29.01 -16.88
CA GLU A 343 8.84 29.63 -16.72
C GLU A 343 8.21 29.29 -15.35
N ARG A 344 8.35 28.03 -14.90
CA ARG A 344 7.83 27.58 -13.60
C ARG A 344 8.60 28.17 -12.41
N LEU A 345 9.91 28.37 -12.54
CA LEU A 345 10.68 29.04 -11.48
C LEU A 345 10.32 30.53 -11.41
N ARG A 346 10.16 31.20 -12.56
CA ARG A 346 9.70 32.60 -12.65
C ARG A 346 8.31 32.78 -12.03
N SER A 347 7.37 31.86 -12.28
CA SER A 347 6.01 31.95 -11.72
C SER A 347 5.97 31.78 -10.20
N LYS A 348 7.01 31.18 -9.61
CA LYS A 348 7.21 31.08 -8.16
C LYS A 348 8.01 32.26 -7.56
N GLY A 349 8.45 33.21 -8.37
CA GLY A 349 9.26 34.35 -7.94
C GLY A 349 10.73 34.01 -7.67
N ALA A 350 11.21 32.81 -8.05
CA ALA A 350 12.56 32.33 -7.75
C ALA A 350 13.58 32.80 -8.82
N LEU A 351 13.76 34.11 -8.98
CA LEU A 351 14.60 34.68 -10.05
C LEU A 351 16.08 34.27 -9.96
N ALA A 352 16.63 34.14 -8.75
CA ALA A 352 18.00 33.67 -8.58
C ALA A 352 18.19 32.21 -9.04
N ALA A 353 17.20 31.35 -8.77
CA ALA A 353 17.20 29.96 -9.23
C ALA A 353 17.07 29.86 -10.76
N VAL A 354 16.36 30.78 -11.41
CA VAL A 354 16.27 30.84 -12.89
C VAL A 354 17.67 31.02 -13.51
N GLU A 355 18.47 31.96 -12.99
CA GLU A 355 19.80 32.23 -13.52
C GLU A 355 20.80 31.11 -13.19
N ARG A 356 20.67 30.46 -12.03
CA ARG A 356 21.47 29.26 -11.71
C ARG A 356 21.10 28.08 -12.61
N MET A 357 19.82 27.84 -12.86
CA MET A 357 19.37 26.75 -13.73
C MET A 357 19.83 26.91 -15.18
N LYS A 358 19.80 28.15 -15.73
CA LYS A 358 20.37 28.43 -17.07
C LYS A 358 21.85 28.11 -17.12
N ARG A 359 22.61 28.63 -16.16
CA ARG A 359 24.06 28.41 -16.08
C ARG A 359 24.39 26.93 -15.96
N LEU A 360 23.67 26.20 -15.10
CA LEU A 360 23.85 24.76 -14.94
C LEU A 360 23.57 24.00 -16.24
N HIS A 361 22.54 24.41 -16.99
CA HIS A 361 22.24 23.83 -18.30
C HIS A 361 23.37 24.05 -19.29
N GLU A 362 23.78 25.31 -19.49
CA GLU A 362 24.87 25.70 -20.41
C GLU A 362 26.18 24.99 -20.05
N GLU A 363 26.56 24.98 -18.77
CA GLU A 363 27.76 24.30 -18.29
C GLU A 363 27.68 22.78 -18.54
N LEU A 364 26.53 22.15 -18.34
CA LEU A 364 26.37 20.72 -18.61
C LEU A 364 26.40 20.41 -20.11
N GLU A 365 25.76 21.20 -20.96
CA GLU A 365 25.83 21.01 -22.41
C GLU A 365 27.28 21.16 -22.92
N ASP A 366 28.00 22.17 -22.44
CA ASP A 366 29.40 22.41 -22.78
C ASP A 366 30.31 21.26 -22.31
N ILE A 367 30.15 20.80 -21.06
CA ILE A 367 30.96 19.71 -20.48
C ILE A 367 30.64 18.38 -21.16
N LEU A 368 29.36 18.07 -21.34
CA LEU A 368 28.91 16.78 -21.84
C LEU A 368 28.95 16.69 -23.37
N GLY A 369 29.05 17.83 -24.08
CA GLY A 369 29.11 17.92 -25.53
C GLY A 369 27.81 17.51 -26.22
N ILE A 370 26.66 17.77 -25.60
CA ILE A 370 25.33 17.39 -26.13
C ILE A 370 24.31 18.51 -25.94
N ASP A 371 23.31 18.52 -26.82
CA ASP A 371 22.06 19.29 -26.64
C ASP A 371 21.13 18.47 -25.72
N ILE A 372 20.90 18.95 -24.50
CA ILE A 372 20.07 18.30 -23.49
C ILE A 372 18.58 18.51 -23.80
N ASP A 373 18.20 19.66 -24.34
CA ASP A 373 16.81 19.98 -24.69
C ASP A 373 16.28 19.06 -25.80
N ALA A 374 17.15 18.53 -26.67
CA ALA A 374 16.82 17.49 -27.64
C ALA A 374 16.32 16.16 -27.04
N LEU A 375 16.40 15.99 -25.71
CA LEU A 375 15.93 14.80 -24.98
C LEU A 375 14.56 14.98 -24.31
N THR A 376 13.94 16.16 -24.45
CA THR A 376 12.77 16.60 -23.67
C THR A 376 11.42 16.50 -24.36
#